data_AF-A0A536HXP3-F1
#
_entry.id   AF-A0A536HXP3-F1
#
_cell.length_a   1.000
_cell.length_b   1.000
_cell.length_c   1.000
_cell.angle_alpha   90.00
_cell.angle_beta   90.00
_cell.angle_gamma   90.00
#
_symmetry.space_group_name_H-M   'P 1'
#
loop_
_entity.id
_entity.type
_entity.pdbx_description
1 polymer ?
#
loop_
_entity_poly.entity_id
_entity_poly.type
_entity_poly.pdbx_seq_one_letter_code
_entity_poly.pdbx_strand_id
1 'polypeptide(L)'
;MRYAEWCIAAPSLEADIAAAAMGLDDIGHSRVLYGSLRELGTPDGSDDGSYGNVPYLDRPWTDWTEFVAANAVLDSAFSVVIEALANGNVEVLRSRLRKMLQEERYHYLHGRSWMHEAKADAAIERAWRESLEWIGPEQA
;
A
#
# COMPACT_ATOMS: atom_id res chain seq x y z
N MET A 1 4.11 -1.43 -10.08
CA MET A 1 3.96 -0.96 -8.69
C MET A 1 4.37 0.51 -8.65
N ARG A 2 3.53 1.39 -8.11
CA ARG A 2 3.72 2.85 -8.20
C ARG A 2 4.90 3.38 -7.39
N TYR A 3 5.22 2.76 -6.26
CA TYR A 3 6.37 3.18 -5.44
C TYR A 3 7.70 3.07 -6.19
N ALA A 4 7.85 2.06 -7.04
CA ALA A 4 9.07 1.83 -7.81
C ALA A 4 9.36 2.94 -8.85
N GLU A 5 8.35 3.70 -9.27
CA GLU A 5 8.52 4.86 -10.17
C GLU A 5 9.29 6.01 -9.48
N TRP A 6 9.32 6.01 -8.15
CA TRP A 6 9.93 7.06 -7.32
C TRP A 6 11.30 6.69 -6.73
N CYS A 7 11.89 5.57 -7.15
CA CYS A 7 13.23 5.17 -6.70
C CYS A 7 14.37 6.08 -7.21
N ILE A 8 14.10 6.96 -8.19
CA ILE A 8 15.08 7.84 -8.84
C ILE A 8 14.51 9.23 -9.17
N ALA A 9 13.33 9.54 -8.64
CA ALA A 9 12.54 10.71 -9.04
C ALA A 9 12.04 11.52 -7.85
N ALA A 10 12.31 11.06 -6.62
CA ALA A 10 11.89 11.75 -5.41
C ALA A 10 12.71 13.04 -5.20
N PRO A 11 12.25 13.94 -4.32
CA PRO A 11 12.89 15.25 -4.13
C PRO A 11 14.31 15.20 -3.53
N SER A 12 14.73 14.05 -2.98
CA SER A 12 16.07 13.83 -2.46
C SER A 12 16.49 12.37 -2.59
N LEU A 13 17.80 12.12 -2.49
CA LEU A 13 18.37 10.77 -2.54
C LEU A 13 17.87 9.89 -1.39
N GLU A 14 17.67 10.46 -0.20
CA GLU A 14 17.11 9.75 0.95
C GLU A 14 15.66 9.35 0.69
N ALA A 15 14.89 10.21 0.01
CA ALA A 15 13.54 9.90 -0.41
C ALA A 15 13.50 8.81 -1.49
N ASP A 16 14.42 8.84 -2.45
CA ASP A 16 14.59 7.79 -3.46
C ASP A 16 14.88 6.41 -2.80
N ILE A 17 15.81 6.39 -1.84
CA ILE A 17 16.17 5.18 -1.09
C ILE A 17 14.97 4.66 -0.29
N ALA A 18 14.22 5.56 0.35
CA ALA A 18 13.02 5.18 1.10
C ALA A 18 11.94 4.61 0.17
N ALA A 19 11.66 5.26 -0.97
CA ALA A 19 10.72 4.77 -1.97
C ALA A 19 11.11 3.38 -2.51
N ALA A 20 12.40 3.15 -2.76
CA ALA A 20 12.93 1.86 -3.20
C ALA A 20 12.78 0.76 -2.13
N ALA A 21 13.06 1.09 -0.86
CA ALA A 21 12.90 0.15 0.24
C ALA A 21 11.43 -0.24 0.43
N MET A 22 10.53 0.73 0.49
CA MET A 22 9.09 0.49 0.64
C MET A 22 8.52 -0.30 -0.53
N GLY A 23 8.90 0.04 -1.77
CA GLY A 23 8.48 -0.74 -2.94
C GLY A 23 8.98 -2.19 -2.94
N LEU A 24 10.15 -2.47 -2.36
CA LEU A 24 10.63 -3.85 -2.19
C LEU A 24 9.82 -4.59 -1.13
N ASP A 25 9.50 -3.94 -0.02
CA ASP A 25 8.66 -4.48 1.04
C ASP A 25 7.27 -4.84 0.49
N ASP A 26 6.62 -3.94 -0.26
CA ASP A 26 5.31 -4.18 -0.88
C ASP A 26 5.30 -5.38 -1.85
N ILE A 27 6.41 -5.63 -2.57
CA ILE A 27 6.55 -6.83 -3.42
C ILE A 27 6.61 -8.08 -2.54
N GLY A 28 7.33 -8.01 -1.43
CA GLY A 28 7.35 -9.05 -0.40
C GLY A 28 5.97 -9.31 0.19
N HIS A 29 5.24 -8.26 0.54
CA HIS A 29 3.88 -8.31 1.07
C HIS A 29 2.93 -9.00 0.11
N SER A 30 2.97 -8.60 -1.16
CA SER A 30 2.19 -9.21 -2.23
C SER A 30 2.44 -10.73 -2.29
N ARG A 31 3.70 -11.17 -2.26
CA ARG A 31 4.05 -12.60 -2.29
C ARG A 31 3.52 -13.35 -1.07
N VAL A 32 3.59 -12.73 0.12
CA VAL A 32 3.06 -13.32 1.36
C VAL A 32 1.54 -13.43 1.33
N LEU A 33 0.85 -12.38 0.87
CA LEU A 33 -0.61 -12.33 0.77
C LEU A 33 -1.13 -13.36 -0.26
N TYR A 34 -0.60 -13.36 -1.48
CA TYR A 34 -0.97 -14.37 -2.48
C TYR A 34 -0.66 -15.79 -2.01
N GLY A 35 0.49 -16.01 -1.38
CA GLY A 35 0.83 -17.30 -0.80
C GLY A 35 -0.11 -17.74 0.32
N SER A 36 -0.72 -16.81 1.05
CA SER A 36 -1.70 -17.09 2.10
C SER A 36 -3.08 -17.37 1.52
N LEU A 37 -3.51 -16.60 0.51
CA LEU A 37 -4.78 -16.83 -0.22
C LEU A 37 -4.83 -18.21 -0.88
N ARG A 38 -3.70 -18.64 -1.48
CA ARG A 38 -3.57 -19.98 -2.06
C ARG A 38 -3.75 -21.09 -1.03
N GLU A 39 -3.21 -20.92 0.17
CA GLU A 39 -3.38 -21.90 1.27
C GLU A 39 -4.83 -21.93 1.78
N LEU A 40 -5.54 -20.80 1.71
CA LEU A 40 -6.97 -20.70 2.01
C LEU A 40 -7.87 -21.25 0.88
N GLY A 41 -7.29 -21.78 -0.20
CA GLY A 41 -8.03 -22.35 -1.32
C GLY A 41 -8.60 -21.32 -2.31
N THR A 42 -8.13 -20.06 -2.23
CA THR A 42 -8.47 -19.06 -3.25
C THR A 42 -7.75 -19.45 -4.56
N PRO A 43 -8.47 -19.56 -5.70
CA PRO A 43 -7.83 -19.82 -6.97
C PRO A 43 -6.87 -18.68 -7.33
N ASP A 44 -5.84 -19.00 -8.12
CA ASP A 44 -5.00 -17.96 -8.70
C ASP A 44 -5.88 -17.02 -9.56
N GLY A 45 -5.59 -15.72 -9.52
CA GLY A 45 -6.35 -14.72 -10.27
C GLY A 45 -6.27 -14.96 -11.79
N SER A 46 -7.20 -14.37 -12.54
CA SER A 46 -7.14 -14.38 -14.00
C SER A 46 -5.92 -13.60 -14.49
N ASP A 47 -5.21 -14.14 -15.49
CA ASP A 47 -4.09 -13.46 -16.16
C ASP A 47 -4.60 -12.51 -17.28
N ASP A 48 -5.80 -11.95 -17.10
CA ASP A 48 -6.42 -11.03 -18.04
C ASP A 48 -6.01 -9.56 -17.80
N GLY A 49 -5.09 -9.34 -16.85
CA GLY A 49 -4.62 -8.02 -16.46
C GLY A 49 -5.59 -7.24 -15.59
N SER A 50 -6.66 -7.87 -15.08
CA SER A 50 -7.53 -7.26 -14.08
C SER A 50 -6.98 -7.42 -12.66
N TYR A 51 -6.97 -6.35 -11.89
CA TYR A 51 -6.50 -6.32 -10.51
C TYR A 51 -7.55 -5.71 -9.61
N GLY A 52 -7.73 -6.26 -8.40
CA GLY A 52 -8.60 -5.71 -7.37
C GLY A 52 -7.92 -4.61 -6.53
N ASN A 53 -7.05 -3.79 -7.14
CA ASN A 53 -6.40 -2.69 -6.42
C ASN A 53 -7.33 -1.47 -6.29
N VAL A 54 -6.98 -0.55 -5.39
CA VAL A 54 -7.70 0.71 -5.26
C VAL A 54 -7.49 1.61 -6.50
N PRO A 55 -8.52 2.36 -6.94
CA PRO A 55 -8.44 3.25 -8.11
C PRO A 55 -7.28 4.23 -8.11
N TYR A 56 -6.84 4.70 -6.94
CA TYR A 56 -5.72 5.64 -6.80
C TYR A 56 -4.39 5.10 -7.37
N LEU A 57 -4.27 3.78 -7.56
CA LEU A 57 -3.10 3.12 -8.14
C LEU A 57 -3.21 2.90 -9.67
N ASP A 58 -4.39 3.10 -10.27
CA ASP A 58 -4.62 2.79 -11.69
C ASP A 58 -3.93 3.76 -12.64
N ARG A 59 -3.63 4.98 -12.18
CA ARG A 59 -3.00 6.03 -12.98
C ARG A 59 -1.57 6.32 -12.53
N PRO A 60 -0.65 6.67 -13.44
CA PRO A 60 0.69 7.11 -13.06
C PRO A 60 0.62 8.34 -12.15
N TRP A 61 1.51 8.37 -11.16
CA TRP A 61 1.73 9.56 -10.37
C TRP A 61 2.70 10.48 -11.10
N THR A 62 2.36 11.75 -11.15
CA THR A 62 3.12 12.81 -11.85
C THR A 62 3.84 13.75 -10.89
N ASP A 63 3.45 13.76 -9.62
CA ASP A 63 3.99 14.61 -8.58
C ASP A 63 4.25 13.83 -7.27
N TRP A 64 5.30 14.23 -6.54
CA TRP A 64 5.72 13.56 -5.29
C TRP A 64 4.63 13.59 -4.22
N THR A 65 3.79 14.62 -4.22
CA THR A 65 2.65 14.72 -3.30
C THR A 65 1.68 13.55 -3.45
N GLU A 66 1.60 12.92 -4.64
CA GLU A 66 0.74 11.77 -4.88
C GLU A 66 1.30 10.50 -4.22
N PHE A 67 2.63 10.35 -4.23
CA PHE A 67 3.33 9.32 -3.46
C PHE A 67 3.15 9.53 -1.96
N VAL A 68 3.35 10.77 -1.48
CA VAL A 68 3.15 11.12 -0.06
C VAL A 68 1.72 10.83 0.38
N ALA A 69 0.73 11.13 -0.47
CA ALA A 69 -0.66 10.82 -0.20
C ALA A 69 -0.94 9.32 -0.16
N ALA A 70 -0.33 8.51 -1.04
CA ALA A 70 -0.41 7.05 -0.95
C ALA A 70 0.16 6.54 0.38
N ASN A 71 1.37 6.97 0.73
CA ASN A 71 2.05 6.54 1.95
C ASN A 71 1.33 7.02 3.22
N ALA A 72 0.63 8.16 3.18
CA ALA A 72 -0.19 8.62 4.29
C ALA A 72 -1.53 7.88 4.40
N VAL A 73 -2.23 7.65 3.29
CA VAL A 73 -3.62 7.16 3.29
C VAL A 73 -3.70 5.66 3.06
N LEU A 74 -3.10 5.16 1.98
CA LEU A 74 -3.18 3.75 1.58
C LEU A 74 -2.39 2.87 2.55
N ASP A 75 -1.15 3.23 2.90
CA ASP A 75 -0.34 2.42 3.82
C ASP A 75 -0.93 2.42 5.24
N SER A 76 -1.51 3.55 5.69
CA SER A 76 -2.23 3.59 6.96
C SER A 76 -3.44 2.65 6.95
N ALA A 77 -4.24 2.65 5.87
CA ALA A 77 -5.37 1.75 5.75
C ALA A 77 -4.94 0.28 5.66
N PHE A 78 -3.89 0.00 4.89
CA PHE A 78 -3.29 -1.32 4.76
C PHE A 78 -2.79 -1.83 6.11
N SER A 79 -2.02 -1.02 6.84
CA SER A 79 -1.57 -1.31 8.20
C SER A 79 -2.72 -1.72 9.13
N VAL A 80 -3.84 -1.00 9.11
CA VAL A 80 -5.04 -1.33 9.91
C VAL A 80 -5.63 -2.68 9.50
N VAL A 81 -5.75 -2.95 8.20
CA VAL A 81 -6.25 -4.24 7.69
C VAL A 81 -5.33 -5.38 8.09
N ILE A 82 -4.02 -5.24 7.88
CA ILE A 82 -3.04 -6.26 8.22
C ILE A 82 -3.00 -6.52 9.73
N GLU A 83 -3.13 -5.48 10.56
CA GLU A 83 -3.18 -5.62 12.02
C GLU A 83 -4.42 -6.42 12.44
N ALA A 84 -5.59 -6.11 11.87
CA ALA A 84 -6.81 -6.85 12.13
C ALA A 84 -6.70 -8.32 11.71
N LEU A 85 -6.12 -8.60 10.53
CA LEU A 85 -5.92 -9.97 10.04
C LEU A 85 -4.91 -10.75 10.90
N ALA A 86 -3.81 -10.12 11.29
CA ALA A 86 -2.76 -10.73 12.12
C ALA A 86 -3.25 -11.04 13.54
N ASN A 87 -4.23 -10.30 14.04
CA ASN A 87 -4.87 -10.51 15.34
C ASN A 87 -6.18 -11.33 15.27
N GLY A 88 -6.65 -11.66 14.06
CA GLY A 88 -7.87 -12.41 13.80
C GLY A 88 -7.77 -13.90 14.17
N ASN A 89 -8.67 -14.71 13.61
CA ASN A 89 -8.80 -16.14 13.92
C ASN A 89 -8.33 -17.09 12.79
N VAL A 90 -7.70 -16.56 11.74
CA VAL A 90 -7.19 -17.34 10.61
C VAL A 90 -5.69 -17.60 10.77
N GLU A 91 -5.30 -18.84 11.06
CA GLU A 91 -3.94 -19.19 11.50
C GLU A 91 -2.83 -18.85 10.49
N VAL A 92 -3.05 -19.12 9.20
CA VAL A 92 -2.08 -18.79 8.15
C VAL A 92 -1.80 -17.28 8.08
N LEU A 93 -2.82 -16.44 8.34
CA LEU A 93 -2.65 -14.98 8.36
C LEU A 93 -1.95 -14.52 9.64
N ARG A 94 -2.36 -15.04 10.80
CA ARG A 94 -1.71 -14.73 12.10
C ARG A 94 -0.21 -15.02 12.09
N SER A 95 0.20 -16.13 11.45
CA SER A 95 1.59 -16.56 11.43
C SER A 95 2.45 -15.77 10.44
N ARG A 96 1.90 -15.42 9.26
CA ARG A 96 2.68 -14.84 8.16
C ARG A 96 2.71 -13.31 8.16
N LEU A 97 1.67 -12.64 8.65
CA LEU A 97 1.52 -11.19 8.50
C LEU A 97 2.30 -10.35 9.54
N ARG A 98 2.82 -10.95 10.61
CA ARG A 98 3.52 -10.22 11.69
C ARG A 98 4.79 -9.51 11.24
N LYS A 99 5.47 -10.02 10.20
CA LYS A 99 6.66 -9.37 9.64
C LYS A 99 6.28 -8.07 8.91
N MET A 100 5.18 -8.12 8.16
CA MET A 100 4.68 -6.98 7.39
C MET A 100 4.37 -5.78 8.30
N LEU A 101 3.75 -6.01 9.46
CA LEU A 101 3.50 -4.95 10.45
C LEU A 101 4.77 -4.24 10.96
N GLN A 102 5.92 -4.92 10.96
CA GLN A 102 7.18 -4.30 11.35
C GLN A 102 7.74 -3.40 10.24
N GLU A 103 7.55 -3.79 8.98
CA GLU A 103 7.95 -3.03 7.78
C GLU A 103 7.06 -1.80 7.61
N GLU A 104 5.73 -1.97 7.73
CA GLU A 104 4.73 -0.90 7.68
C GLU A 104 4.95 0.22 8.70
N ARG A 105 5.53 -0.10 9.86
CA ARG A 105 5.90 0.92 10.85
C ARG A 105 6.90 1.94 10.27
N TYR A 106 7.81 1.53 9.40
CA TYR A 106 8.73 2.45 8.72
C TYR A 106 7.99 3.29 7.68
N HIS A 107 7.05 2.70 6.94
CA HIS A 107 6.20 3.42 5.97
C HIS A 107 5.44 4.55 6.67
N TYR A 108 4.78 4.25 7.79
CA TYR A 108 4.06 5.25 8.59
C TYR A 108 4.96 6.40 9.05
N LEU A 109 6.16 6.10 9.55
CA LEU A 109 7.09 7.14 10.01
C LEU A 109 7.54 8.04 8.86
N HIS A 110 7.80 7.47 7.69
CA HIS A 110 8.15 8.21 6.47
C HIS A 110 7.00 9.10 6.00
N GLY A 111 5.78 8.56 5.90
CA GLY A 111 4.61 9.31 5.47
C GLY A 111 4.30 10.46 6.41
N ARG A 112 4.42 10.22 7.72
CA ARG A 112 4.21 11.25 8.74
C ARG A 112 5.21 12.40 8.65
N SER A 113 6.49 12.14 8.35
CA SER A 113 7.45 13.23 8.14
C SER A 113 7.07 14.08 6.93
N TRP A 114 6.65 13.44 5.83
CA TRP A 114 6.33 14.16 4.60
C TRP A 114 5.00 14.91 4.62
N MET A 115 4.02 14.47 5.41
CA MET A 115 2.74 15.20 5.57
C MET A 115 2.95 16.65 6.02
N HIS A 116 3.99 16.94 6.80
CA HIS A 116 4.29 18.30 7.24
C HIS A 116 5.09 19.11 6.19
N GLU A 117 5.78 18.44 5.27
CA GLU A 117 6.76 19.07 4.38
C GLU A 117 6.23 19.27 2.94
N ALA A 118 5.45 18.33 2.41
CA ALA A 118 5.13 18.24 0.98
C ALA A 118 3.97 19.13 0.50
N LYS A 119 3.18 19.77 1.40
CA LYS A 119 1.92 20.45 1.05
C LYS A 119 0.99 19.58 0.18
N ALA A 120 0.77 18.35 0.60
CA ALA A 120 0.07 17.32 -0.18
C ALA A 120 -1.46 17.28 0.01
N ASP A 121 -2.09 18.33 0.56
CA ASP A 121 -3.50 18.31 0.99
C ASP A 121 -4.48 17.84 -0.10
N ALA A 122 -4.34 18.36 -1.32
CA ALA A 122 -5.21 17.99 -2.45
C ALA A 122 -5.00 16.54 -2.90
N ALA A 123 -3.75 16.06 -2.90
CA ALA A 123 -3.43 14.67 -3.24
C ALA A 123 -3.96 13.71 -2.16
N ILE A 124 -3.85 14.10 -0.88
CA ILE A 124 -4.41 13.37 0.25
C ILE A 124 -5.93 13.25 0.12
N GLU A 125 -6.63 14.36 -0.15
CA GLU A 125 -8.09 14.33 -0.36
C GLU A 125 -8.45 13.36 -1.50
N ARG A 126 -7.73 13.42 -2.63
CA ARG A 126 -7.96 12.49 -3.74
C ARG A 126 -7.72 11.03 -3.33
N ALA A 127 -6.64 10.74 -2.62
CA ALA A 127 -6.34 9.39 -2.12
C ALA A 127 -7.44 8.85 -1.23
N TRP A 128 -8.00 9.69 -0.33
CA TRP A 128 -9.17 9.33 0.48
C TRP A 128 -10.39 8.98 -0.39
N ARG A 129 -10.74 9.82 -1.35
CA ARG A 129 -11.90 9.59 -2.23
C ARG A 129 -11.76 8.33 -3.08
N GLU A 130 -10.61 8.18 -3.72
CA GLU A 130 -10.36 7.11 -4.68
C GLU A 130 -10.04 5.77 -4.02
N SER A 131 -9.80 5.73 -2.70
CA SER A 131 -9.38 4.49 -2.02
C SER A 131 -10.24 4.10 -0.83
N LEU A 132 -10.89 5.04 -0.14
CA LEU A 132 -11.56 4.79 1.14
C LEU A 132 -13.02 5.24 1.18
N GLU A 133 -13.48 6.10 0.26
CA GLU A 133 -14.92 6.44 0.18
C GLU A 133 -15.79 5.26 -0.29
N TRP A 134 -15.22 4.21 -0.90
CA TRP A 134 -15.98 3.01 -1.29
C TRP A 134 -15.15 1.71 -1.21
N ILE A 135 -15.49 0.84 -0.26
CA ILE A 135 -14.85 -0.49 -0.05
C ILE A 135 -15.79 -1.65 -0.49
N GLY A 136 -16.92 -1.34 -1.16
CA GLY A 136 -17.96 -2.31 -1.54
C GLY A 136 -17.97 -2.69 -3.02
N PRO A 137 -18.67 -3.76 -3.43
CA PRO A 137 -18.95 -3.99 -4.84
C PRO A 137 -19.91 -2.93 -5.38
N GLU A 138 -19.69 -2.42 -6.60
CA GLU A 138 -20.55 -1.42 -7.27
C GLU A 138 -22.01 -1.87 -7.48
N GLN A 139 -22.29 -3.16 -7.27
CA GLN A 139 -23.56 -3.83 -7.59
C GLN A 139 -24.17 -4.54 -6.37
N ALA A 140 -24.17 -3.90 -5.20
CA ALA A 140 -24.96 -4.32 -4.04
C ALA A 140 -26.36 -3.68 -4.05
#